data_AF-A0A7V4T838-F1
#
_entry.id   AF-A0A7V4T838-F1
#
_cell.length_a   1.000
_cell.length_b   1.000
_cell.length_c   1.000
_cell.angle_alpha   90.00
_cell.angle_beta   90.00
_cell.angle_gamma   90.00
#
_symmetry.space_group_name_H-M   'P 1'
#
loop_
_entity.id
_entity.type
_entity.pdbx_description
1 polymer ?
#
loop_
_entity_poly.entity_id
_entity_poly.type
_entity_poly.pdbx_seq_one_letter_code
_entity_poly.pdbx_strand_id
1 'polypeptide(L)'
;IQVIALGTNAIATAQMLKAKANKGASGPNAIVQTVKKADFIIGPIGIIMPHAMMGELTPAMAEAISFARAKKILLPLTQENIELVGTGSLPLPQLIDELLDKHLYLL
;
A
#
# COMPACT_ATOMS: atom_id res chain seq x y z
N ILE A 1 1.16 -14.98 9.31
CA ILE A 1 1.27 -13.79 8.41
C ILE A 1 2.49 -12.96 8.80
N GLN A 2 3.32 -12.56 7.83
CA GLN A 2 4.40 -11.58 8.04
C GLN A 2 4.04 -10.27 7.34
N VAL A 3 3.99 -9.17 8.10
CA VAL A 3 3.70 -7.82 7.61
C VAL A 3 5.00 -7.05 7.46
N ILE A 4 5.29 -6.57 6.25
CA ILE A 4 6.45 -5.72 5.97
C ILE A 4 5.94 -4.31 5.68
N ALA A 5 6.30 -3.37 6.55
CA ALA A 5 6.05 -1.95 6.38
C ALA A 5 6.97 -1.39 5.29
N LEU A 6 6.39 -0.94 4.18
CA LEU A 6 7.12 -0.31 3.08
C LEU A 6 6.67 1.14 2.93
N GLY A 7 7.44 2.07 3.49
CA GLY A 7 7.15 3.51 3.39
C GLY A 7 7.92 4.17 2.25
N THR A 8 7.31 5.18 1.62
CA THR A 8 8.02 6.09 0.71
C THR A 8 9.08 6.90 1.45
N ASN A 9 8.85 7.18 2.73
CA ASN A 9 9.77 7.84 3.64
C ASN A 9 9.94 7.08 4.98
N ALA A 10 10.96 7.47 5.76
CA ALA A 10 11.30 6.81 7.02
C ALA A 10 10.25 6.98 8.13
N ILE A 11 9.55 8.12 8.16
CA ILE A 11 8.53 8.40 9.17
C ILE A 11 7.32 7.49 8.97
N ALA A 12 6.84 7.34 7.74
CA ALA A 12 5.74 6.45 7.39
C ALA A 12 6.06 5.00 7.82
N THR A 13 7.25 4.51 7.50
CA THR A 13 7.71 3.18 7.92
C THR A 13 7.77 3.05 9.44
N ALA A 14 8.28 4.06 10.15
CA ALA A 14 8.33 4.04 11.61
C ALA A 14 6.93 3.98 12.23
N GLN A 15 5.93 4.67 11.67
CA GLN A 15 4.55 4.60 12.15
C GLN A 15 3.93 3.22 11.92
N MET A 16 4.16 2.62 10.75
CA MET A 16 3.69 1.25 10.48
C MET A 16 4.36 0.21 11.39
N LEU A 17 5.64 0.37 11.72
CA LEU A 17 6.33 -0.47 12.71
C LEU A 17 5.74 -0.30 14.11
N LYS A 18 5.42 0.92 14.54
CA LYS A 18 4.71 1.18 15.80
C LYS A 18 3.33 0.52 15.81
N ALA A 19 2.67 0.44 14.66
CA ALA A 19 1.44 -0.31 14.44
C ALA A 19 1.63 -1.83 14.35
N LYS A 20 2.79 -2.35 14.79
CA LYS A 20 3.13 -3.78 14.92
C LYS A 20 3.42 -4.52 13.61
N ALA A 21 3.83 -3.82 12.55
CA ALA A 21 4.45 -4.49 11.40
C ALA A 21 5.73 -5.25 11.84
N ASN A 22 6.01 -6.40 11.25
CA ASN A 22 7.11 -7.27 11.67
C ASN A 22 8.49 -6.77 11.21
N LYS A 23 8.56 -6.15 10.03
CA LYS A 23 9.77 -5.56 9.44
C LYS A 23 9.41 -4.26 8.76
N GLY A 24 10.40 -3.38 8.59
CA GLY A 24 10.19 -2.09 7.93
C GLY A 24 11.36 -1.72 7.03
N ALA A 25 11.05 -1.18 5.86
CA ALA A 25 12.03 -0.61 4.95
C ALA A 25 11.45 0.62 4.25
N SER A 26 12.29 1.58 3.86
CA SER A 26 11.84 2.85 3.28
C SER A 26 12.60 3.20 2.02
N GLY A 27 11.94 3.91 1.11
CA GLY A 27 12.55 4.51 -0.07
C GLY A 27 12.50 3.63 -1.34
N PRO A 28 12.98 4.17 -2.49
CA PRO A 28 12.69 3.61 -3.80
C PRO A 28 13.15 2.17 -3.96
N ASN A 29 14.42 1.89 -3.66
CA ASN A 29 14.97 0.55 -3.86
C ASN A 29 14.39 -0.47 -2.86
N ALA A 30 14.09 -0.04 -1.63
CA ALA A 30 13.48 -0.91 -0.63
C ALA A 30 12.11 -1.41 -1.11
N ILE A 31 11.27 -0.51 -1.62
CA ILE A 31 9.97 -0.86 -2.21
C ILE A 31 10.19 -1.76 -3.43
N VAL A 32 10.97 -1.32 -4.42
CA VAL A 32 11.19 -2.04 -5.69
C VAL A 32 11.66 -3.48 -5.48
N GLN A 33 12.54 -3.73 -4.51
CA GLN A 33 13.04 -5.10 -4.25
C GLN A 33 12.09 -5.92 -3.38
N THR A 34 11.44 -5.31 -2.40
CA THR A 34 10.63 -6.07 -1.43
C THR A 34 9.31 -6.55 -2.04
N VAL A 35 8.65 -5.72 -2.87
CA VAL A 35 7.36 -6.07 -3.50
C VAL A 35 7.44 -7.32 -4.39
N LYS A 36 8.63 -7.66 -4.89
CA LYS A 36 8.86 -8.87 -5.71
C LYS A 36 8.64 -10.17 -4.96
N LYS A 37 8.71 -10.14 -3.63
CA LYS A 37 8.60 -11.31 -2.75
C LYS A 37 7.29 -11.34 -1.96
N ALA A 38 6.41 -10.36 -2.19
CA ALA A 38 5.14 -10.26 -1.49
C ALA A 38 4.06 -11.10 -2.19
N ASP A 39 3.21 -11.74 -1.41
CA ASP A 39 1.99 -12.39 -1.92
C ASP A 39 0.85 -11.35 -2.05
N PHE A 40 0.81 -10.38 -1.14
CA PHE A 40 -0.17 -9.30 -1.09
C PHE A 40 0.51 -7.94 -0.92
N ILE A 41 -0.02 -6.92 -1.60
CA ILE A 41 0.35 -5.52 -1.42
C ILE A 41 -0.92 -4.76 -1.04
N ILE A 42 -0.88 -4.07 0.10
CA ILE A 42 -2.02 -3.38 0.67
C ILE A 42 -1.64 -1.92 0.93
N GLY A 43 -2.51 -0.99 0.54
CA GLY A 43 -2.29 0.44 0.79
C GLY A 43 -3.30 1.32 0.06
N PRO A 44 -3.18 2.65 0.17
CA PRO A 44 -4.02 3.58 -0.59
C PRO A 44 -3.80 3.40 -2.10
N ILE A 45 -4.81 3.71 -2.92
CA ILE A 45 -4.69 3.61 -4.38
C ILE A 45 -3.53 4.45 -4.95
N GLY A 46 -3.13 5.51 -4.25
CA GLY A 46 -1.98 6.33 -4.62
C GLY A 46 -0.67 5.55 -4.78
N ILE A 47 -0.51 4.36 -4.15
CA ILE A 47 0.75 3.57 -4.23
C ILE A 47 1.08 3.04 -5.64
N ILE A 48 0.16 3.12 -6.59
CA ILE A 48 0.37 2.72 -7.99
C ILE A 48 0.47 3.91 -8.96
N MET A 49 0.46 5.15 -8.45
CA MET A 49 0.40 6.36 -9.28
C MET A 49 1.74 7.10 -9.26
N PRO A 50 2.51 7.12 -10.37
CA PRO A 50 3.77 7.85 -10.41
C PRO A 50 3.59 9.30 -9.92
N HIS A 51 4.51 9.75 -9.07
CA HIS A 51 4.55 11.09 -8.47
C HIS A 51 3.44 11.41 -7.46
N ALA A 52 2.64 10.43 -7.03
CA ALA A 52 1.73 10.60 -5.91
C ALA A 52 2.46 10.91 -4.59
N MET A 53 1.70 11.35 -3.59
CA MET A 53 2.22 11.73 -2.26
C MET A 53 3.25 12.86 -2.37
N MET A 54 2.91 13.92 -3.11
CA MET A 54 3.79 15.08 -3.34
C MET A 54 5.15 14.71 -3.97
N GLY A 55 5.19 13.65 -4.78
CA GLY A 55 6.39 13.17 -5.44
C GLY A 55 7.22 12.16 -4.65
N GLU A 56 6.81 11.77 -3.43
CA GLU A 56 7.48 10.72 -2.67
C GLU A 56 7.40 9.35 -3.36
N LEU A 57 6.31 9.08 -4.07
CA LEU A 57 6.16 7.86 -4.86
C LEU A 57 6.80 8.04 -6.24
N THR A 58 8.01 7.53 -6.39
CA THR A 58 8.74 7.59 -7.68
C THR A 58 8.08 6.70 -8.75
N PRO A 59 8.26 6.99 -10.06
CA PRO A 59 7.80 6.12 -11.14
C PRO A 59 8.26 4.66 -11.00
N ALA A 60 9.52 4.44 -10.61
CA ALA A 60 10.06 3.10 -10.42
C ALA A 60 9.36 2.32 -9.28
N MET A 61 8.96 3.01 -8.20
CA MET A 61 8.16 2.39 -7.15
C MET A 61 6.77 2.00 -7.66
N ALA A 62 6.07 2.93 -8.32
CA ALA A 62 4.72 2.71 -8.83
C ALA A 62 4.69 1.57 -9.87
N GLU A 63 5.68 1.52 -10.76
CA GLU A 63 5.87 0.43 -11.71
C GLU A 63 6.10 -0.90 -11.00
N ALA A 64 7.06 -0.96 -10.06
CA ALA A 64 7.37 -2.20 -9.35
C ALA A 64 6.18 -2.73 -8.54
N ILE A 65 5.39 -1.85 -7.91
CA ILE A 65 4.17 -2.22 -7.19
C ILE A 65 3.11 -2.76 -8.16
N SER A 66 2.86 -2.05 -9.27
CA SER A 66 1.83 -2.40 -10.23
C SER A 66 2.12 -3.73 -10.93
N PHE A 67 3.38 -3.94 -11.36
CA PHE A 67 3.85 -5.14 -12.05
C PHE A 67 4.13 -6.33 -11.12
N ALA A 68 4.18 -6.14 -9.80
CA ALA A 68 4.39 -7.23 -8.87
C ALA A 68 3.32 -8.32 -9.06
N ARG A 69 3.74 -9.58 -9.00
CA ARG A 69 2.85 -10.75 -9.04
C ARG A 69 1.88 -10.79 -7.85
N ALA A 70 2.23 -10.10 -6.77
CA ALA A 70 1.38 -9.93 -5.60
C ALA A 70 -0.04 -9.48 -5.99
N LYS A 71 -1.04 -9.94 -5.24
CA LYS A 71 -2.39 -9.39 -5.34
C LYS A 71 -2.40 -8.02 -4.67
N LYS A 72 -2.84 -7.00 -5.40
CA LYS A 72 -3.01 -5.64 -4.86
C LYS A 72 -4.39 -5.52 -4.25
N ILE A 73 -4.48 -5.13 -2.99
CA ILE A 73 -5.72 -4.78 -2.29
C ILE A 73 -5.61 -3.30 -1.95
N LEU A 74 -6.24 -2.46 -2.76
CA LEU A 74 -6.08 -1.01 -2.68
C LEU A 74 -7.28 -0.39 -1.96
N LEU A 75 -7.00 0.42 -0.95
CA LEU A 75 -8.00 1.25 -0.31
C LEU A 75 -8.29 2.45 -1.22
N PRO A 76 -9.57 2.83 -1.41
CA PRO A 76 -9.96 3.99 -2.22
C PRO A 76 -9.67 5.32 -1.50
N LEU A 77 -8.45 5.46 -1.01
CA LEU A 77 -7.94 6.61 -0.27
C LEU A 77 -6.85 7.25 -1.12
N THR A 78 -7.04 8.53 -1.45
CA THR A 78 -6.12 9.28 -2.30
C THR A 78 -6.17 10.76 -1.93
N GLN A 79 -5.04 11.44 -2.09
CA GLN A 79 -4.94 12.90 -2.06
C GLN A 79 -4.79 13.47 -3.47
N GLU A 80 -4.68 12.59 -4.47
CA GLU A 80 -4.53 12.97 -5.87
C GLU A 80 -5.87 13.36 -6.49
N ASN A 81 -5.81 14.17 -7.55
CA ASN A 81 -7.00 14.63 -8.28
C ASN A 81 -7.59 13.51 -9.16
N ILE A 82 -8.19 12.52 -8.53
CA ILE A 82 -8.81 11.35 -9.17
C ILE A 82 -10.18 11.09 -8.54
N GLU A 83 -11.07 10.53 -9.33
CA GLU A 83 -12.36 10.03 -8.88
C GLU A 83 -12.48 8.55 -9.23
N LEU A 84 -12.98 7.76 -8.28
CA LEU A 84 -13.19 6.33 -8.46
C LEU A 84 -14.69 6.05 -8.60
N VAL A 85 -15.11 5.71 -9.81
CA VAL A 85 -16.49 5.31 -10.07
C VAL A 85 -16.75 3.94 -9.44
N GLY A 86 -17.88 3.79 -8.76
CA GLY A 86 -18.30 2.52 -8.14
C GLY A 86 -17.69 2.25 -6.76
N THR A 87 -16.93 3.18 -6.19
CA THR A 87 -16.51 3.11 -4.78
C THR A 87 -17.52 3.81 -3.89
N GLY A 88 -18.01 3.13 -2.86
CA GLY A 88 -18.83 3.77 -1.82
C GLY A 88 -17.98 4.62 -0.87
N SER A 89 -18.57 5.68 -0.31
CA SER A 89 -17.96 6.48 0.76
C SER A 89 -18.09 5.78 2.10
N LEU A 90 -17.34 4.70 2.30
CA LEU A 90 -17.29 4.00 3.58
C LEU A 90 -16.24 4.66 4.50
N PRO A 91 -16.54 4.83 5.80
CA PRO A 91 -15.53 5.21 6.79
C PRO A 91 -14.36 4.22 6.80
N LEU A 92 -13.15 4.71 7.10
CA LEU A 92 -11.94 3.89 7.14
C LEU A 92 -12.11 2.58 7.94
N PRO A 93 -12.71 2.55 9.15
CA PRO A 93 -12.92 1.30 9.87
C PRO A 93 -13.67 0.24 9.06
N GLN A 94 -14.75 0.63 8.37
CA GLN A 94 -15.54 -0.30 7.56
C GLN A 94 -14.77 -0.81 6.33
N LEU A 95 -13.93 0.03 5.72
CA LEU A 95 -13.03 -0.40 4.65
C LEU A 95 -12.00 -1.43 5.14
N ILE A 96 -11.51 -1.27 6.37
CA ILE A 96 -10.59 -2.23 7.00
C ILE A 96 -11.31 -3.54 7.30
N ASP A 97 -12.52 -3.49 7.86
CA ASP A 97 -13.33 -4.68 8.14
C ASP A 97 -13.58 -5.47 6.85
N GLU A 98 -14.01 -4.79 5.77
CA GLU A 98 -14.21 -5.42 4.45
C GLU A 98 -12.92 -6.07 3.91
N LEU A 99 -11.80 -5.37 4.05
CA LEU A 99 -10.50 -5.87 3.61
C LEU A 99 -10.10 -7.14 4.37
N LEU A 100 -10.30 -7.16 5.69
CA LEU A 100 -9.97 -8.32 6.53
C LEU A 100 -10.89 -9.50 6.20
N ASP A 101 -12.20 -9.28 6.19
CA ASP A 101 -13.21 -10.34 6.06
C ASP A 101 -13.29 -10.93 4.64
N LYS A 102 -13.13 -10.11 3.59
CA LYS A 102 -13.30 -10.59 2.21
C LYS A 102 -12.00 -10.95 1.51
N HIS A 103 -10.88 -10.41 1.97
CA HIS A 103 -9.62 -10.53 1.22
C HIS A 103 -8.49 -11.19 1.99
N LEU A 104 -8.57 -11.27 3.32
CA LEU A 104 -7.53 -11.88 4.16
C LEU A 104 -8.03 -12.99 5.10
N TYR A 105 -9.33 -13.27 5.15
CA TYR A 105 -9.95 -14.23 6.09
C TYR A 105 -9.37 -15.66 6.09
N LEU A 106 -8.71 -16.06 4.99
CA LEU A 106 -8.11 -17.39 4.84
C LEU A 106 -6.58 -17.42 5.05
N LEU A 107 -5.97 -16.31 5.47
CA LEU A 107 -4.53 -16.19 5.76
C LEU A 107 -4.23 -16.30 7.26
#